data_AF-A0A1I1PTT6-F1
#
_entry.id   AF-A0A1I1PTT6-F1
#
_cell.length_a   1.000
_cell.length_b   1.000
_cell.length_c   1.000
_cell.angle_alpha   90.00
_cell.angle_beta   90.00
_cell.angle_gamma   90.00
#
_symmetry.space_group_name_H-M   'P 1'
#
loop_
_entity.id
_entity.type
_entity.pdbx_description
1 polymer ?
#
loop_
_entity_poly.entity_id
_entity_poly.type
_entity_poly.pdbx_seq_one_letter_code
_entity_poly.pdbx_strand_id
1 'polypeptide(L)'
;MHWVWNHSQTRGNARLALLFVADQVRTPACEVRVSVADLMCALNASRNTAREAIRAAEETGELETIEPASGRRAALYRLPKAVGHVQPSSRRGSELDPLENRRGSELDPLRPGPSPRRGSELDPLENRRGSTFDRRGSELDPPYPHPTTNQQAGTGAGEASSDQTDVFTVCGPLIQAMTDAGITVSWDMSTEQWMETVRVVQRAGVDAMVEFALKTMPTAKTPVRFAKFFLAAGWRGLPPASARQPSQARMPRSLPPHCGECDPDTRLRSGETPDGFRVVAPCPDCHPNREGAAA
;
A
#
# COMPACT_ATOMS: atom_id res chain seq x y z
N MET A 1 5.02 -8.62 22.35
CA MET A 1 6.29 -8.78 23.10
C MET A 1 6.82 -7.43 23.57
N HIS A 2 6.75 -7.12 24.87
CA HIS A 2 7.16 -5.83 25.47
C HIS A 2 8.67 -5.55 25.38
N TRP A 3 9.51 -6.59 25.37
CA TRP A 3 10.97 -6.45 25.40
C TRP A 3 11.51 -5.67 24.18
N VAL A 4 11.15 -6.08 22.95
CA VAL A 4 11.65 -5.47 21.70
C VAL A 4 11.30 -3.98 21.62
N TRP A 5 10.13 -3.58 22.13
CA TRP A 5 9.71 -2.18 22.14
C TRP A 5 10.58 -1.30 23.04
N ASN A 6 11.07 -1.82 24.17
CA ASN A 6 11.71 -0.98 25.19
C ASN A 6 13.22 -1.20 25.37
N HIS A 7 13.73 -2.37 24.95
CA HIS A 7 15.10 -2.79 25.22
C HIS A 7 15.90 -3.09 23.96
N SER A 8 15.27 -3.09 22.78
CA SER A 8 15.97 -3.39 21.54
C SER A 8 16.99 -2.29 21.20
N GLN A 9 18.21 -2.70 20.89
CA GLN A 9 19.31 -1.82 20.49
C GLN A 9 19.31 -1.55 18.98
N THR A 10 18.74 -2.47 18.20
CA THR A 10 18.60 -2.28 16.75
C THR A 10 17.58 -1.20 16.39
N ARG A 11 17.76 -0.60 15.20
CA ARG A 11 16.91 0.48 14.66
C ARG A 11 16.46 0.16 13.24
N GLY A 12 15.51 0.94 12.74
CA GLY A 12 15.00 0.80 11.37
C GLY A 12 14.46 -0.60 11.07
N ASN A 13 14.81 -1.15 9.91
CA ASN A 13 14.31 -2.44 9.44
C ASN A 13 14.67 -3.62 10.35
N ALA A 14 15.82 -3.60 11.01
CA ALA A 14 16.20 -4.64 11.97
C ALA A 14 15.22 -4.70 13.15
N ARG A 15 14.83 -3.53 13.69
CA ARG A 15 13.82 -3.47 14.75
C ARG A 15 12.44 -3.90 14.27
N LEU A 16 12.06 -3.56 13.04
CA LEU A 16 10.80 -4.02 12.45
C LEU A 16 10.78 -5.54 12.28
N ALA A 17 11.90 -6.15 11.85
CA ALA A 17 12.05 -7.59 11.76
C ALA A 17 11.91 -8.25 13.14
N LEU A 18 12.58 -7.71 14.17
CA LEU A 18 12.43 -8.20 15.54
C LEU A 18 10.99 -8.10 16.03
N LEU A 19 10.30 -6.99 15.78
CA LEU A 19 8.90 -6.80 16.18
C LEU A 19 7.98 -7.81 15.50
N PHE A 20 8.17 -8.05 14.21
CA PHE A 20 7.42 -9.07 13.47
C PHE A 20 7.67 -10.47 14.02
N VAL A 21 8.93 -10.87 14.20
CA VAL A 21 9.29 -12.17 14.79
C VAL A 21 8.67 -12.31 16.18
N ALA A 22 8.76 -11.26 17.00
CA ALA A 22 8.26 -11.25 18.36
C ALA A 22 6.73 -11.32 18.45
N ASP A 23 6.02 -10.79 17.45
CA ASP A 23 4.56 -10.90 17.35
C ASP A 23 4.11 -12.33 17.03
N GLN A 24 4.96 -13.13 16.40
CA GLN A 24 4.66 -14.51 16.01
C GLN A 24 5.08 -15.55 17.05
N VAL A 25 5.81 -15.16 18.08
CA VAL A 25 6.20 -16.07 19.17
C VAL A 25 4.95 -16.55 19.92
N ARG A 26 4.82 -17.88 20.04
CA ARG A 26 3.81 -18.56 20.86
C ARG A 26 4.41 -19.48 21.92
N THR A 27 5.73 -19.67 21.88
CA THR A 27 6.47 -20.61 22.73
C THR A 27 7.22 -19.87 23.83
N PRO A 28 7.39 -20.49 25.02
CA PRO A 28 8.18 -19.88 26.10
C PRO A 28 9.66 -19.74 25.76
N ALA A 29 10.17 -20.57 24.84
CA ALA A 29 11.54 -20.48 24.32
C ALA A 29 11.79 -19.27 23.41
N CYS A 30 10.72 -18.52 23.06
CA CYS A 30 10.76 -17.40 22.13
C CYS A 30 11.24 -17.78 20.73
N GLU A 31 10.82 -18.94 20.26
CA GLU A 31 11.18 -19.52 18.97
C GLU A 31 10.02 -19.45 17.98
N VAL A 32 10.33 -19.15 16.71
CA VAL A 32 9.33 -19.06 15.65
C VAL A 32 9.93 -19.37 14.27
N ARG A 33 9.14 -20.05 13.43
CA ARG A 33 9.50 -20.29 12.03
C ARG A 33 8.98 -19.16 11.17
N VAL A 34 9.88 -18.46 10.49
CA VAL A 34 9.55 -17.31 9.64
C VAL A 34 10.32 -17.43 8.33
N SER A 35 9.63 -17.23 7.21
CA SER A 35 10.30 -17.18 5.91
C SER A 35 10.81 -15.77 5.61
N VAL A 36 11.84 -15.67 4.76
CA VAL A 36 12.31 -14.37 4.27
C VAL A 36 11.20 -13.64 3.50
N ALA A 37 10.28 -14.36 2.85
CA ALA A 37 9.14 -13.77 2.15
C ALA A 37 8.14 -13.11 3.12
N ASP A 38 7.89 -13.72 4.28
CA ASP A 38 7.03 -13.14 5.32
C ASP A 38 7.65 -11.85 5.86
N LEU A 39 8.97 -11.85 6.07
CA LEU A 39 9.71 -10.66 6.48
C LEU A 39 9.69 -9.58 5.39
N MET A 40 9.87 -9.93 4.12
CA MET A 40 9.74 -8.96 3.02
C MET A 40 8.37 -8.28 3.01
N CYS A 41 7.30 -9.06 3.19
CA CYS A 41 5.93 -8.57 3.27
C CYS A 41 5.73 -7.66 4.49
N ALA A 42 6.20 -8.11 5.67
CA ALA A 42 6.05 -7.35 6.91
C ALA A 42 6.85 -6.04 6.94
N LEU A 43 8.06 -6.05 6.36
CA LEU A 43 8.93 -4.87 6.30
C LEU A 43 8.60 -3.94 5.13
N ASN A 44 7.73 -4.37 4.20
CA ASN A 44 7.53 -3.75 2.89
C ASN A 44 8.88 -3.43 2.20
N ALA A 45 9.76 -4.42 2.17
CA ALA A 45 11.15 -4.25 1.79
C ALA A 45 11.65 -5.33 0.82
N SER A 46 12.75 -5.02 0.12
CA SER A 46 13.40 -5.98 -0.76
C SER A 46 13.93 -7.19 0.02
N ARG A 47 14.18 -8.30 -0.69
CA ARG A 47 14.80 -9.50 -0.10
C ARG A 47 16.15 -9.19 0.53
N ASN A 48 16.96 -8.35 -0.12
CA ASN A 48 18.28 -8.00 0.41
C ASN A 48 18.15 -7.20 1.70
N THR A 49 17.26 -6.21 1.72
CA THR A 49 16.96 -5.41 2.91
C THR A 49 16.44 -6.26 4.07
N ALA A 50 15.58 -7.25 3.81
CA ALA A 50 15.12 -8.19 4.84
C ALA A 50 16.25 -9.05 5.40
N ARG A 51 17.19 -9.50 4.54
CA ARG A 51 18.39 -10.26 4.97
C ARG A 51 19.37 -9.41 5.76
N GLU A 52 19.60 -8.16 5.35
CA GLU A 52 20.43 -7.20 6.09
C GLU A 52 19.82 -6.88 7.45
N ALA A 53 18.48 -6.74 7.52
CA ALA A 53 17.78 -6.55 8.77
C ALA A 53 17.95 -7.74 9.74
N ILE A 54 17.86 -8.98 9.23
CA ILE A 54 18.17 -10.19 10.01
C ILE A 54 19.62 -10.15 10.49
N ARG A 55 20.58 -9.91 9.59
CA ARG A 55 22.01 -9.89 9.93
C ARG A 55 22.32 -8.85 11.01
N ALA A 56 21.78 -7.63 10.90
CA ALA A 56 21.97 -6.59 11.92
C ALA A 56 21.36 -6.98 13.28
N ALA A 57 20.25 -7.71 13.29
CA ALA A 57 19.66 -8.25 14.52
C ALA A 57 20.49 -9.41 15.13
N GLU A 58 21.15 -10.20 14.29
CA GLU A 58 22.09 -11.24 14.72
C GLU A 58 23.40 -10.65 15.25
N GLU A 59 23.96 -9.63 14.59
CA GLU A 59 25.19 -8.93 15.01
C GLU A 59 25.07 -8.33 16.43
N THR A 60 23.88 -7.88 16.79
CA THR A 60 23.57 -7.35 18.13
C THR A 60 23.15 -8.43 19.14
N GLY A 61 23.03 -9.69 18.70
CA GLY A 61 22.58 -10.82 19.50
C GLY A 61 21.13 -10.71 19.96
N GLU A 62 20.30 -9.91 19.29
CA GLU A 62 18.87 -9.76 19.59
C GLU A 62 18.01 -10.82 18.89
N LEU A 63 18.53 -11.37 17.80
CA LEU A 63 17.97 -12.48 17.03
C LEU A 63 19.02 -13.57 16.88
N GLU A 64 18.60 -14.82 16.94
CA GLU A 64 19.45 -15.99 16.70
C GLU A 64 18.77 -16.91 15.68
N THR A 65 19.49 -17.33 14.64
CA THR A 65 19.02 -18.38 13.72
C THR A 65 19.40 -19.74 14.28
N ILE A 66 18.40 -20.49 14.77
CA ILE A 66 18.58 -21.85 15.32
C ILE A 66 18.69 -22.86 14.19
N GLU A 67 17.80 -22.75 13.19
CA GLU A 67 17.82 -23.59 11.99
C GLU A 67 17.75 -22.70 10.76
N PRO A 68 18.73 -22.76 9.84
CA PRO A 68 18.65 -22.01 8.60
C PRO A 68 17.52 -22.54 7.72
N ALA A 69 17.01 -21.68 6.83
CA ALA A 69 16.02 -22.11 5.85
C ALA A 69 16.60 -23.22 4.95
N SER A 70 15.81 -24.26 4.71
CA SER A 70 16.24 -25.42 3.90
C SER A 70 15.12 -25.85 2.96
N GLY A 71 15.34 -25.65 1.65
CA GLY A 71 14.35 -25.93 0.61
C GLY A 71 13.04 -25.17 0.85
N ARG A 72 11.95 -25.92 1.10
CA ARG A 72 10.63 -25.35 1.42
C ARG A 72 10.44 -25.02 2.91
N ARG A 73 11.38 -25.39 3.77
CA ARG A 73 11.30 -25.14 5.22
C ARG A 73 11.85 -23.76 5.54
N ALA A 74 11.02 -22.94 6.18
CA ALA A 74 11.41 -21.65 6.73
C ALA A 74 12.45 -21.80 7.85
N ALA A 75 13.24 -20.74 8.05
CA ALA A 75 14.23 -20.67 9.12
C ALA A 75 13.53 -20.62 10.48
N LEU A 76 14.16 -21.22 11.49
CA LEU A 76 13.75 -21.14 12.88
C LEU A 76 14.57 -20.06 13.57
N TYR A 77 13.91 -19.00 14.01
CA TYR A 77 14.52 -17.88 14.73
C TYR A 77 14.17 -17.93 16.21
N ARG A 78 15.07 -17.43 17.04
CA ARG A 78 14.89 -17.25 18.49
C ARG A 78 15.21 -15.82 18.90
N LEU A 79 14.46 -15.30 19.87
CA LEU A 79 14.73 -14.00 20.51
C LEU A 79 15.37 -14.22 21.89
N PRO A 80 16.69 -14.45 21.98
CA PRO A 80 17.33 -14.90 23.22
C PRO A 80 17.16 -13.91 24.38
N LYS A 81 17.24 -12.61 24.10
CA LYS A 81 17.10 -11.56 25.12
C LYS A 81 15.67 -11.34 25.61
N ALA A 82 14.68 -11.91 24.91
CA ALA A 82 13.27 -11.85 25.30
C ALA A 82 12.80 -13.08 26.10
N VAL A 83 13.63 -14.14 26.17
CA VAL A 83 13.30 -15.36 26.91
C VAL A 83 13.16 -15.05 28.40
N GLY A 84 12.01 -15.38 28.97
CA GLY A 84 11.70 -15.09 30.38
C GLY A 84 11.44 -13.61 30.69
N HIS A 85 11.34 -12.74 29.67
CA HIS A 85 11.01 -11.34 29.90
C HIS A 85 9.58 -11.20 30.42
N VAL A 86 9.47 -10.82 31.70
CA VAL A 86 8.20 -10.45 32.32
C VAL A 86 7.99 -8.95 32.08
N GLN A 87 6.85 -8.58 31.52
CA GLN A 87 6.48 -7.17 31.44
C GLN A 87 6.37 -6.64 32.88
N PRO A 88 7.12 -5.60 33.28
CA PRO A 88 6.90 -4.98 34.57
C PRO A 88 5.45 -4.51 34.58
N SER A 89 4.65 -5.09 35.47
CA SER A 89 3.29 -4.63 35.71
C SER A 89 3.40 -3.16 36.07
N SER A 90 2.94 -2.30 35.15
CA SER A 90 2.84 -0.88 35.44
C SER A 90 2.02 -0.75 36.71
N ARG A 91 2.63 -0.12 37.73
CA ARG A 91 2.00 0.20 39.01
C ARG A 91 0.61 0.78 38.76
N ARG A 92 -0.42 -0.07 38.86
CA ARG A 92 -1.74 0.33 39.34
C ARG A 92 -1.71 -0.04 40.81
N GLY A 93 -1.58 0.98 41.66
CA GLY A 93 -1.58 0.80 43.09
C GLY A 93 -2.81 0.02 43.53
N SER A 94 -2.55 -1.06 44.25
CA SER A 94 -3.18 -1.29 45.53
C SER A 94 -2.22 -2.18 46.31
N GLU A 95 -1.43 -1.55 47.19
CA GLU A 95 -1.08 -2.19 48.46
C GLU A 95 -2.39 -2.69 49.06
N LEU A 96 -2.60 -3.99 49.03
CA LEU A 96 -3.06 -4.77 50.18
C LEU A 96 -2.46 -6.16 50.02
N ASP A 97 -1.56 -6.47 50.94
CA ASP A 97 -0.88 -7.75 51.13
C ASP A 97 -1.88 -8.83 51.66
N PRO A 98 -1.49 -10.07 51.99
CA PRO A 98 -2.04 -11.26 51.36
C PRO A 98 -2.81 -12.13 52.37
N LEU A 99 -4.06 -12.47 52.07
CA LEU A 99 -4.73 -13.57 52.76
C LEU A 99 -5.28 -14.56 51.75
N GLU A 100 -4.66 -15.73 51.80
CA GLU A 100 -5.29 -17.05 51.71
C GLU A 100 -6.65 -17.12 51.02
N ASN A 101 -6.68 -17.79 49.87
CA ASN A 101 -7.72 -18.81 49.68
C ASN A 101 -7.20 -19.94 48.80
N ARG A 102 -6.46 -20.84 49.44
CA ARG A 102 -6.54 -22.27 49.14
C ARG A 102 -7.85 -22.80 49.72
N ARG A 103 -8.48 -23.72 48.97
CA ARG A 103 -9.70 -24.52 49.24
C ARG A 103 -10.99 -23.89 48.69
N GLY A 104 -11.84 -24.60 47.95
CA GLY A 104 -11.91 -26.05 47.75
C GLY A 104 -12.59 -26.44 46.44
N SER A 105 -12.09 -27.53 45.87
CA SER A 105 -12.95 -28.55 45.27
C SER A 105 -13.79 -29.18 46.38
N GLU A 106 -15.10 -29.27 46.16
CA GLU A 106 -16.05 -30.28 46.64
C GLU A 106 -17.39 -29.93 45.94
N LEU A 107 -17.71 -30.60 44.83
CA LEU A 107 -18.74 -31.65 44.76
C LEU A 107 -20.07 -31.26 45.43
N ASP A 108 -21.11 -31.05 44.62
CA ASP A 108 -22.40 -31.69 44.89
C ASP A 108 -23.17 -31.95 43.57
N PRO A 109 -23.83 -33.12 43.41
CA PRO A 109 -24.45 -33.60 42.18
C PRO A 109 -25.96 -33.29 42.14
N LEU A 110 -26.67 -33.91 41.18
CA LEU A 110 -28.13 -34.02 41.02
C LEU A 110 -28.78 -33.09 39.97
N ARG A 111 -28.82 -33.53 38.70
CA ARG A 111 -30.04 -34.12 38.10
C ARG A 111 -29.85 -34.51 36.61
N PRO A 112 -30.67 -35.44 36.08
CA PRO A 112 -30.31 -36.38 35.03
C PRO A 112 -30.70 -35.92 33.63
N GLY A 113 -30.03 -36.47 32.62
CA GLY A 113 -30.37 -36.33 31.20
C GLY A 113 -31.70 -36.99 30.82
N PRO A 114 -32.09 -36.84 29.54
CA PRO A 114 -31.94 -37.99 28.65
C PRO A 114 -31.50 -37.63 27.21
N SER A 115 -30.54 -38.38 26.69
CA SER A 115 -30.43 -38.79 25.27
C SER A 115 -31.17 -40.14 25.11
N PRO A 116 -31.36 -40.79 23.93
CA PRO A 116 -30.71 -40.58 22.62
C PRO A 116 -31.59 -40.83 21.35
N ARG A 117 -31.03 -40.59 20.14
CA ARG A 117 -31.12 -41.41 18.90
C ARG A 117 -30.37 -40.67 17.78
N ARG A 118 -29.20 -41.14 17.30
CA ARG A 118 -28.92 -42.25 16.34
C ARG A 118 -29.17 -41.85 14.88
N GLY A 119 -28.11 -41.87 14.06
CA GLY A 119 -28.17 -41.87 12.60
C GLY A 119 -26.84 -41.53 11.94
N SER A 120 -26.04 -42.55 11.67
CA SER A 120 -24.75 -42.51 10.97
C SER A 120 -24.94 -42.66 9.45
N GLU A 121 -23.91 -42.21 8.71
CA GLU A 121 -23.44 -42.68 7.38
C GLU A 121 -24.16 -42.20 6.10
N LEU A 122 -23.40 -41.54 5.21
CA LEU A 122 -22.93 -42.10 3.91
C LEU A 122 -22.07 -41.07 3.11
N ASP A 123 -20.78 -41.37 2.97
CA ASP A 123 -19.94 -41.11 1.76
C ASP A 123 -20.28 -42.22 0.72
N PRO A 124 -19.90 -42.20 -0.60
CA PRO A 124 -18.53 -41.90 -1.07
C PRO A 124 -18.31 -41.36 -2.53
N LEU A 125 -17.10 -40.81 -2.74
CA LEU A 125 -16.13 -40.95 -3.86
C LEU A 125 -16.55 -40.90 -5.36
N GLU A 126 -15.86 -40.05 -6.14
CA GLU A 126 -14.97 -40.39 -7.29
C GLU A 126 -14.32 -39.10 -7.85
N ASN A 127 -12.99 -38.87 -7.81
CA ASN A 127 -11.89 -39.42 -8.60
C ASN A 127 -11.71 -38.81 -10.01
N ARG A 128 -10.66 -37.97 -10.21
CA ARG A 128 -9.82 -38.01 -11.43
C ARG A 128 -8.44 -37.35 -11.27
N ARG A 129 -7.40 -38.18 -11.37
CA ARG A 129 -5.99 -37.91 -11.76
C ARG A 129 -5.95 -37.45 -13.23
N GLY A 130 -4.93 -36.81 -13.82
CA GLY A 130 -3.52 -36.53 -13.51
C GLY A 130 -2.84 -35.94 -14.78
N SER A 131 -1.50 -35.97 -14.83
CA SER A 131 -0.57 -35.69 -15.97
C SER A 131 -0.10 -34.23 -16.17
N THR A 132 1.11 -33.82 -15.74
CA THR A 132 2.50 -33.99 -16.27
C THR A 132 2.87 -33.05 -17.42
N PHE A 133 3.90 -32.21 -17.23
CA PHE A 133 5.03 -32.02 -18.16
C PHE A 133 6.23 -31.34 -17.46
N ASP A 134 7.36 -32.04 -17.52
CA ASP A 134 8.79 -31.66 -17.50
C ASP A 134 9.15 -30.27 -18.07
N ARG A 135 10.34 -29.65 -17.97
CA ARG A 135 11.65 -29.78 -17.27
C ARG A 135 12.54 -28.70 -17.94
N ARG A 136 13.62 -28.28 -17.26
CA ARG A 136 14.93 -27.85 -17.82
C ARG A 136 15.16 -26.35 -18.12
N GLY A 137 16.24 -25.82 -17.55
CA GLY A 137 17.01 -24.69 -18.08
C GLY A 137 17.67 -23.80 -17.02
N SER A 138 18.80 -24.22 -16.47
CA SER A 138 19.80 -23.33 -15.85
C SER A 138 20.65 -22.69 -16.95
N GLU A 139 21.13 -21.45 -16.74
CA GLU A 139 22.50 -20.91 -17.03
C GLU A 139 22.43 -19.37 -16.93
N LEU A 140 23.26 -18.76 -16.05
CA LEU A 140 24.39 -17.84 -16.37
C LEU A 140 23.93 -16.57 -17.11
N ASP A 141 24.18 -15.32 -16.74
CA ASP A 141 25.16 -14.54 -15.95
C ASP A 141 24.53 -13.09 -15.90
N PRO A 142 25.19 -11.93 -15.67
CA PRO A 142 26.35 -11.49 -14.88
C PRO A 142 25.97 -10.34 -13.88
N PRO A 143 26.91 -9.79 -13.07
CA PRO A 143 26.63 -8.74 -12.08
C PRO A 143 26.55 -7.32 -12.69
N TYR A 144 26.29 -6.31 -11.84
CA TYR A 144 26.45 -4.83 -12.01
C TYR A 144 25.13 -4.02 -11.88
N PRO A 145 25.19 -2.70 -11.57
CA PRO A 145 25.62 -2.12 -10.29
C PRO A 145 24.57 -1.12 -9.74
N HIS A 146 24.63 -0.81 -8.44
CA HIS A 146 23.82 0.26 -7.84
C HIS A 146 24.46 1.64 -8.10
N PRO A 147 23.70 2.71 -8.44
CA PRO A 147 24.22 4.07 -8.38
C PRO A 147 23.98 4.63 -6.97
N THR A 148 25.06 4.70 -6.18
CA THR A 148 25.10 5.49 -4.94
C THR A 148 25.59 6.89 -5.30
N THR A 149 24.80 7.90 -4.94
CA THR A 149 25.25 9.31 -4.92
C THR A 149 26.36 9.47 -3.88
N ASN A 150 27.55 9.90 -4.33
CA ASN A 150 28.43 10.79 -3.55
C ASN A 150 29.41 11.52 -4.49
N GLN A 151 29.54 12.82 -4.26
CA GLN A 151 30.40 13.75 -5.00
C GLN A 151 31.88 13.49 -4.68
N GLN A 152 32.74 13.39 -5.70
CA GLN A 152 33.99 14.17 -5.88
C GLN A 152 34.77 13.71 -7.12
N ALA A 153 35.57 14.64 -7.65
CA ALA A 153 36.15 14.69 -8.99
C ALA A 153 37.12 13.56 -9.36
N GLY A 154 37.17 13.23 -10.66
CA GLY A 154 38.18 12.34 -11.24
C GLY A 154 37.85 11.92 -12.69
N THR A 155 38.47 12.63 -13.62
CA THR A 155 38.71 12.40 -15.06
C THR A 155 38.59 10.95 -15.60
N GLY A 156 37.95 10.78 -16.77
CA GLY A 156 38.34 9.77 -17.78
C GLY A 156 37.26 8.84 -18.36
N ALA A 157 36.74 9.21 -19.53
CA ALA A 157 36.42 8.41 -20.74
C ALA A 157 35.69 7.04 -20.70
N GLY A 158 34.67 6.93 -21.58
CA GLY A 158 34.13 5.70 -22.20
C GLY A 158 32.88 5.15 -21.51
N GLU A 159 31.79 4.73 -22.16
CA GLU A 159 31.41 4.53 -23.57
C GLU A 159 29.87 4.40 -23.61
N ALA A 160 29.26 4.70 -24.75
CA ALA A 160 27.82 4.68 -24.95
C ALA A 160 27.20 3.27 -24.87
N SER A 161 26.08 3.13 -24.16
CA SER A 161 25.13 2.02 -24.37
C SER A 161 23.70 2.56 -24.30
N SER A 162 23.10 2.69 -25.49
CA SER A 162 21.73 3.16 -25.69
C SER A 162 20.71 2.06 -25.36
N ASP A 163 19.55 2.49 -24.88
CA ASP A 163 18.23 1.85 -25.11
C ASP A 163 17.73 0.77 -24.12
N GLN A 164 17.89 0.99 -22.82
CA GLN A 164 16.98 0.43 -21.82
C GLN A 164 16.31 1.59 -21.10
N THR A 165 15.20 2.07 -21.67
CA THR A 165 14.37 3.09 -21.04
C THR A 165 13.95 2.58 -19.67
N ASP A 166 14.49 3.19 -18.61
CA ASP A 166 14.19 2.78 -17.24
C ASP A 166 12.68 2.89 -16.98
N VAL A 167 12.05 1.75 -16.75
CA VAL A 167 10.61 1.58 -16.52
C VAL A 167 10.12 2.54 -15.44
N PHE A 168 10.92 2.72 -14.38
CA PHE A 168 10.55 3.59 -13.26
C PHE A 168 10.66 5.07 -13.63
N THR A 169 11.59 5.44 -14.51
CA THR A 169 11.67 6.80 -15.04
C THR A 169 10.42 7.16 -15.86
N VAL A 170 9.88 6.21 -16.63
CA VAL A 170 8.67 6.46 -17.44
C VAL A 170 7.38 6.37 -16.62
N CYS A 171 7.27 5.40 -15.71
CA CYS A 171 6.05 5.21 -14.92
C CYS A 171 6.00 6.04 -13.64
N GLY A 172 7.11 6.62 -13.18
CA GLY A 172 7.19 7.46 -11.98
C GLY A 172 6.14 8.58 -11.96
N PRO A 173 6.00 9.38 -13.04
CA PRO A 173 4.96 10.41 -13.13
C PRO A 173 3.53 9.87 -13.01
N LEU A 174 3.26 8.67 -13.53
CA LEU A 174 1.95 8.02 -13.39
C LEU A 174 1.66 7.65 -11.94
N ILE A 175 2.63 7.04 -11.26
CA ILE A 175 2.51 6.64 -9.86
C ILE A 175 2.24 7.87 -8.99
N GLN A 176 2.98 8.96 -9.23
CA GLN A 176 2.81 10.22 -8.52
C GLN A 176 1.42 10.82 -8.78
N ALA A 177 1.01 10.95 -10.05
CA ALA A 177 -0.28 11.54 -10.41
C ALA A 177 -1.48 10.73 -9.89
N MET A 178 -1.39 9.40 -9.86
CA MET A 178 -2.42 8.56 -9.23
C MET A 178 -2.47 8.76 -7.71
N THR A 179 -1.32 8.91 -7.06
CA THR A 179 -1.23 9.17 -5.61
C THR A 179 -1.82 10.53 -5.26
N ASP A 180 -1.48 11.57 -6.02
CA ASP A 180 -2.01 12.93 -5.84
C ASP A 180 -3.53 13.00 -6.09
N ALA A 181 -4.04 12.17 -7.01
CA ALA A 181 -5.47 12.00 -7.25
C ALA A 181 -6.19 11.15 -6.16
N GLY A 182 -5.47 10.73 -5.10
CA GLY A 182 -6.02 9.92 -4.00
C GLY A 182 -6.20 8.44 -4.33
N ILE A 183 -5.70 7.96 -5.47
CA ILE A 183 -5.80 6.55 -5.89
C ILE A 183 -4.58 5.81 -5.37
N THR A 184 -4.74 5.17 -4.21
CA THR A 184 -3.69 4.34 -3.60
C THR A 184 -3.89 2.87 -3.97
N VAL A 185 -3.01 2.32 -4.80
CA VAL A 185 -3.01 0.90 -5.20
C VAL A 185 -1.60 0.31 -5.10
N SER A 186 -1.52 -1.00 -4.90
CA SER A 186 -0.27 -1.74 -4.96
C SER A 186 0.20 -1.88 -6.41
N TRP A 187 1.48 -1.60 -6.62
CA TRP A 187 2.18 -1.72 -7.89
C TRP A 187 2.93 -3.06 -8.04
N ASP A 188 2.55 -4.07 -7.24
CA ASP A 188 3.07 -5.43 -7.36
C ASP A 188 2.59 -6.08 -8.67
N MET A 189 3.44 -5.95 -9.69
CA MET A 189 3.18 -6.31 -11.09
C MET A 189 4.41 -7.00 -11.69
N SER A 190 4.19 -7.94 -12.62
CA SER A 190 5.29 -8.61 -13.31
C SER A 190 6.02 -7.66 -14.26
N THR A 191 7.27 -7.99 -14.64
CA THR A 191 8.03 -7.20 -15.62
C THR A 191 7.27 -6.98 -16.92
N GLU A 192 6.53 -8.00 -17.40
CA GLU A 192 5.69 -7.88 -18.60
C GLU A 192 4.56 -6.85 -18.42
N GLN A 193 3.92 -6.84 -17.24
CA GLN A 193 2.87 -5.88 -16.91
C GLN A 193 3.41 -4.45 -16.78
N TRP A 194 4.63 -4.30 -16.26
CA TRP A 194 5.33 -3.02 -16.23
C TRP A 194 5.67 -2.51 -17.63
N MET A 195 6.21 -3.37 -18.51
CA MET A 195 6.48 -3.01 -19.90
C MET A 195 5.19 -2.62 -20.64
N GLU A 196 4.08 -3.32 -20.37
CA GLU A 196 2.79 -2.95 -20.93
C GLU A 196 2.31 -1.59 -20.41
N THR A 197 2.54 -1.29 -19.12
CA THR A 197 2.23 0.01 -18.53
C THR A 197 3.05 1.12 -19.19
N VAL A 198 4.34 0.90 -19.43
CA VAL A 198 5.21 1.85 -20.16
C VAL A 198 4.65 2.14 -21.55
N ARG A 199 4.24 1.11 -22.31
CA ARG A 199 3.65 1.28 -23.63
C ARG A 199 2.37 2.12 -23.58
N VAL A 200 1.51 1.87 -22.59
CA VAL A 200 0.28 2.65 -22.43
C VAL A 200 0.60 4.10 -22.05
N VAL A 201 1.54 4.33 -21.14
CA VAL A 201 1.99 5.69 -20.76
C VAL A 201 2.52 6.44 -21.97
N GLN A 202 3.39 5.82 -22.77
CA GLN A 202 3.95 6.44 -23.98
C GLN A 202 2.87 6.72 -25.04
N ARG A 203 1.86 5.86 -25.16
CA ARG A 203 0.81 5.99 -26.18
C ARG A 203 -0.29 6.98 -25.77
N ALA A 204 -0.87 6.79 -24.58
CA ALA A 204 -2.08 7.48 -24.11
C ALA A 204 -1.78 8.66 -23.18
N GLY A 205 -0.58 8.69 -22.57
CA GLY A 205 -0.19 9.68 -21.59
C GLY A 205 -0.73 9.38 -20.18
N VAL A 206 -0.10 10.02 -19.19
CA VAL A 206 -0.42 9.87 -17.77
C VAL A 206 -1.83 10.35 -17.45
N ASP A 207 -2.23 11.52 -17.96
CA ASP A 207 -3.51 12.16 -17.65
C ASP A 207 -4.71 11.28 -18.04
N ALA A 208 -4.64 10.62 -19.20
CA ALA A 208 -5.70 9.74 -19.68
C ALA A 208 -5.84 8.48 -18.79
N MET A 209 -4.72 7.94 -18.30
CA MET A 209 -4.71 6.78 -17.41
C MET A 209 -5.28 7.12 -16.02
N VAL A 210 -4.91 8.30 -15.47
CA VAL A 210 -5.41 8.79 -14.18
C VAL A 210 -6.91 9.07 -14.25
N GLU A 211 -7.38 9.75 -15.31
CA GLU A 211 -8.81 10.02 -15.47
C GLU A 211 -9.63 8.74 -15.62
N PHE A 212 -9.13 7.76 -16.37
CA PHE A 212 -9.75 6.45 -16.45
C PHE A 212 -9.84 5.80 -15.06
N ALA A 213 -8.75 5.85 -14.28
CA ALA A 213 -8.73 5.28 -12.95
C ALA A 213 -9.74 5.98 -12.01
N LEU A 214 -9.82 7.31 -12.04
CA LEU A 214 -10.79 8.10 -11.27
C LEU A 214 -12.25 7.72 -11.59
N LYS A 215 -12.57 7.49 -12.87
CA LYS A 215 -13.92 7.06 -13.29
C LYS A 215 -14.23 5.60 -12.92
N THR A 216 -13.20 4.76 -12.91
CA THR A 216 -13.35 3.32 -12.67
C THR A 216 -13.48 2.98 -11.19
N MET A 217 -12.74 3.67 -10.30
CA MET A 217 -12.75 3.44 -8.86
C MET A 217 -14.16 3.41 -8.22
N PRO A 218 -15.06 4.39 -8.46
CA PRO A 218 -16.40 4.36 -7.86
C PRO A 218 -17.34 3.33 -8.49
N THR A 219 -17.06 2.89 -9.72
CA THR A 219 -17.90 1.95 -10.47
C THR A 219 -17.52 0.49 -10.16
N ALA A 220 -16.35 0.26 -9.57
CA ALA A 220 -15.87 -1.08 -9.25
C ALA A 220 -16.69 -1.70 -8.10
N LYS A 221 -17.20 -2.92 -8.33
CA LYS A 221 -17.94 -3.68 -7.32
C LYS A 221 -17.07 -4.13 -6.13
N THR A 222 -15.75 -4.22 -6.35
CA THR A 222 -14.77 -4.65 -5.36
C THR A 222 -13.71 -3.56 -5.18
N PRO A 223 -13.12 -3.44 -3.97
CA PRO A 223 -12.07 -2.46 -3.73
C PRO A 223 -10.86 -2.81 -4.60
N VAL A 224 -10.48 -1.87 -5.47
CA VAL A 224 -9.31 -2.03 -6.34
C VAL A 224 -8.05 -1.88 -5.50
N ARG A 225 -7.31 -2.97 -5.33
CA ARG A 225 -6.08 -3.01 -4.51
C ARG A 225 -4.78 -3.00 -5.31
N PHE A 226 -4.83 -3.31 -6.60
CA PHE A 226 -3.63 -3.51 -7.42
C PHE A 226 -3.77 -2.79 -8.77
N ALA A 227 -2.69 -2.15 -9.23
CA ALA A 227 -2.67 -1.43 -10.50
C ALA A 227 -2.92 -2.34 -11.72
N LYS A 228 -2.58 -3.65 -11.63
CA LYS A 228 -2.90 -4.65 -12.66
C LYS A 228 -4.39 -4.73 -13.01
N PHE A 229 -5.27 -4.32 -12.09
CA PHE A 229 -6.70 -4.22 -12.36
C PHE A 229 -6.98 -3.25 -13.51
N PHE A 230 -6.34 -2.08 -13.53
CA PHE A 230 -6.59 -1.08 -14.57
C PHE A 230 -6.05 -1.50 -15.95
N LEU A 231 -4.94 -2.25 -15.98
CA LEU A 231 -4.46 -2.91 -17.21
C LEU A 231 -5.50 -3.87 -17.81
N ALA A 232 -6.18 -4.65 -16.95
CA ALA A 232 -7.22 -5.56 -17.38
C ALA A 232 -8.54 -4.85 -17.69
N ALA A 233 -8.87 -3.79 -16.94
CA ALA A 233 -10.16 -3.10 -17.02
C ALA A 233 -10.26 -2.14 -18.21
N GLY A 234 -9.16 -1.55 -18.69
CA GLY A 234 -9.27 -0.68 -19.86
C GLY A 234 -8.06 0.17 -20.25
N TRP A 235 -6.97 0.18 -19.49
CA TRP A 235 -5.77 0.95 -19.89
C TRP A 235 -5.23 0.55 -21.27
N ARG A 236 -5.30 -0.73 -21.64
CA ARG A 236 -4.92 -1.21 -22.98
C ARG A 236 -5.74 -0.62 -24.12
N GLY A 237 -6.98 -0.20 -23.85
CA GLY A 237 -7.89 0.37 -24.83
C GLY A 237 -7.89 1.89 -24.90
N LEU A 238 -7.06 2.57 -24.10
CA LEU A 238 -7.03 4.04 -24.10
C LEU A 238 -6.55 4.59 -25.45
N PRO A 239 -7.24 5.61 -25.99
CA PRO A 239 -6.85 6.25 -27.25
C PRO A 239 -5.47 6.92 -27.09
N PRO A 240 -4.70 7.05 -28.19
CA PRO A 240 -3.43 7.76 -28.13
C PRO A 240 -3.62 9.22 -27.73
N ALA A 241 -2.64 9.82 -27.06
CA ALA A 241 -2.71 11.18 -26.53
C ALA A 241 -3.04 12.22 -27.61
N SER A 242 -2.61 12.00 -28.86
CA SER A 242 -2.92 12.85 -30.02
C SER A 242 -4.37 12.72 -30.54
N ALA A 243 -5.05 11.61 -30.25
CA ALA A 243 -6.46 11.40 -30.59
C ALA A 243 -7.40 11.97 -29.54
N ARG A 244 -6.88 12.35 -28.37
CA ARG A 244 -7.60 13.19 -27.43
C ARG A 244 -7.63 14.60 -28.02
N GLN A 245 -8.59 14.84 -28.92
CA GLN A 245 -8.99 16.19 -29.27
C GLN A 245 -9.03 16.98 -27.96
N PRO A 246 -8.36 18.14 -27.84
CA PRO A 246 -8.56 18.99 -26.68
C PRO A 246 -10.07 19.15 -26.58
N SER A 247 -10.65 18.62 -25.51
CA SER A 247 -12.04 18.88 -25.15
C SER A 247 -12.14 20.38 -25.29
N GLN A 248 -12.87 20.85 -26.32
CA GLN A 248 -12.90 22.24 -26.71
C GLN A 248 -12.94 23.02 -25.42
N ALA A 249 -11.83 23.68 -25.08
CA ALA A 249 -11.82 24.61 -23.98
C ALA A 249 -13.00 25.50 -24.33
N ARG A 250 -14.07 25.39 -23.53
CA ARG A 250 -15.26 26.22 -23.71
C ARG A 250 -14.67 27.60 -23.63
N MET A 251 -14.49 28.23 -24.80
CA MET A 251 -13.77 29.48 -24.86
C MET A 251 -14.43 30.36 -23.81
N PRO A 252 -13.67 31.02 -22.92
CA PRO A 252 -14.29 31.98 -22.04
C PRO A 252 -15.11 32.86 -22.96
N ARG A 253 -16.44 32.80 -22.83
CA ARG A 253 -17.33 33.65 -23.62
C ARG A 253 -16.77 35.03 -23.40
N SER A 254 -16.20 35.64 -24.44
CA SER A 254 -15.63 36.97 -24.34
C SER A 254 -16.71 37.82 -23.68
N LEU A 255 -16.42 38.30 -22.47
CA LEU A 255 -17.36 39.15 -21.75
C LEU A 255 -17.76 40.27 -22.71
N PRO A 256 -19.05 40.63 -22.79
CA PRO A 256 -19.47 41.76 -23.58
C PRO A 256 -18.60 42.99 -23.26
N PRO A 257 -18.38 43.88 -24.25
CA PRO A 257 -17.69 45.14 -23.99
C PRO A 257 -18.34 45.85 -22.81
N HIS A 258 -17.52 46.53 -22.01
CA HIS A 258 -17.99 47.29 -20.85
C HIS A 258 -19.05 48.32 -21.29
N CYS A 259 -20.16 48.37 -20.56
CA CYS A 259 -21.27 49.27 -20.89
C CYS A 259 -21.03 50.73 -20.48
N GLY A 260 -19.93 51.05 -19.79
CA GLY A 260 -19.61 52.39 -19.31
C GLY A 260 -20.26 52.78 -17.98
N GLU A 261 -21.36 52.13 -17.58
CA GLU A 261 -22.13 52.48 -16.38
C GLU A 261 -21.84 51.61 -15.15
N CYS A 262 -21.15 50.48 -15.33
CA CYS A 262 -20.74 49.60 -14.23
C CYS A 262 -19.25 49.78 -13.90
N ASP A 263 -18.80 49.20 -12.78
CA ASP A 263 -17.38 49.19 -12.44
C ASP A 263 -16.55 48.41 -13.48
N PRO A 264 -15.42 48.95 -13.97
CA PRO A 264 -14.68 48.37 -15.10
C PRO A 264 -14.07 46.99 -14.80
N ASP A 265 -13.66 46.77 -13.55
CA ASP A 265 -12.97 45.57 -13.10
C ASP A 265 -13.95 44.52 -12.59
N THR A 266 -14.92 44.93 -11.78
CA THR A 266 -15.86 44.01 -11.11
C THR A 266 -17.15 43.77 -11.89
N ARG A 267 -17.48 44.63 -12.87
CA ARG A 267 -18.73 44.59 -13.67
C ARG A 267 -20.01 44.61 -12.83
N LEU A 268 -19.92 45.23 -11.65
CA LEU A 268 -21.03 45.41 -10.73
C LEU A 268 -21.61 46.83 -10.87
N ARG A 269 -22.93 46.95 -10.69
CA ARG A 269 -23.65 48.22 -10.62
C ARG A 269 -24.25 48.37 -9.22
N SER A 270 -24.10 49.55 -8.62
CA SER A 270 -24.83 49.89 -7.41
C SER A 270 -26.25 50.31 -7.78
N GLY A 271 -27.23 49.58 -7.25
CA GLY A 271 -28.65 49.92 -7.32
C GLY A 271 -29.21 50.12 -5.92
N GLU A 272 -30.39 50.71 -5.83
CA GLU A 272 -31.15 50.81 -4.59
C GLU A 272 -32.36 49.90 -4.72
N THR A 273 -32.54 48.97 -3.77
CA THR A 273 -33.75 48.16 -3.72
C THR A 273 -34.96 49.02 -3.36
N PRO A 274 -36.20 48.59 -3.65
CA PRO A 274 -37.40 49.31 -3.25
C PRO A 274 -37.49 49.61 -1.74
N ASP A 275 -36.76 48.84 -0.91
CA ASP A 275 -36.66 49.05 0.54
C ASP A 275 -35.59 50.09 0.95
N GLY A 276 -34.97 50.79 -0.01
CA GLY A 276 -33.96 51.82 0.26
C GLY A 276 -32.56 51.29 0.60
N PHE A 277 -32.29 49.99 0.40
CA PHE A 277 -30.96 49.43 0.61
C PHE A 277 -30.12 49.52 -0.64
N ARG A 278 -28.89 50.03 -0.50
CA ARG A 278 -27.91 49.95 -1.57
C ARG A 278 -27.46 48.51 -1.75
N VAL A 279 -27.69 47.95 -2.93
CA VAL A 279 -27.27 46.62 -3.32
C VAL A 279 -26.31 46.73 -4.49
N VAL A 280 -25.26 45.92 -4.46
CA VAL A 280 -24.31 45.80 -5.55
C VAL A 280 -24.64 44.50 -6.29
N ALA A 281 -25.08 44.63 -7.54
CA ALA A 281 -25.51 43.49 -8.36
C ALA A 281 -24.72 43.43 -9.68
N PRO A 282 -24.57 42.24 -10.30
CA PRO A 282 -24.01 42.11 -11.64
C PRO A 282 -24.76 42.98 -12.63
N CYS A 283 -24.03 43.72 -13.47
CA CYS A 283 -24.63 44.57 -14.48
C CYS A 283 -25.42 43.71 -15.50
N PRO A 284 -26.72 44.00 -15.72
CA PRO A 284 -27.55 43.22 -16.64
C PRO A 284 -27.06 43.30 -18.08
N ASP A 285 -26.52 44.46 -18.50
CA ASP A 285 -25.96 44.66 -19.85
C ASP A 285 -24.68 43.86 -20.08
N CYS A 286 -23.85 43.69 -19.05
CA CYS A 286 -22.62 42.89 -19.12
C CYS A 286 -22.89 41.39 -18.88
N HIS A 287 -23.98 41.05 -18.20
CA HIS A 287 -24.34 39.68 -17.80
C HIS A 287 -25.82 39.35 -18.08
N PRO A 288 -26.26 39.36 -19.35
CA PRO A 288 -27.68 39.16 -19.70
C PRO A 288 -28.21 37.77 -19.32
N ASN A 289 -27.33 36.79 -19.11
CA ASN A 289 -27.71 35.43 -18.70
C ASN A 289 -27.77 35.23 -17.17
N ARG A 290 -27.54 36.27 -16.37
CA ARG A 290 -27.57 36.19 -14.89
C ARG A 290 -28.81 36.83 -14.25
N GLU A 291 -29.72 37.37 -15.06
CA GLU A 291 -31.03 37.81 -14.57
C GLU A 291 -31.82 36.58 -14.10
N GLY A 292 -31.83 36.34 -12.79
CA GLY A 292 -32.65 35.30 -12.16
C GLY A 292 -31.99 34.45 -11.07
N ALA A 293 -30.70 34.63 -10.76
CA ALA A 293 -30.03 33.82 -9.72
C ALA A 293 -30.11 34.41 -8.29
N ALA A 294 -31.15 35.20 -8.00
CA ALA A 294 -31.44 35.68 -6.65
C ALA A 294 -32.90 35.36 -6.33
N ALA A 295 -33.12 34.17 -5.77
CA ALA A 295 -34.24 33.81 -4.91
C ALA A 295 -33.74 32.76 -3.92
#